data_AF-A0A7J5VPF9-F1
#
_entry.id   AF-A0A7J5VPF9-F1
#
_cell.length_a   1.000
_cell.length_b   1.000
_cell.length_c   1.000
_cell.angle_alpha   90.00
_cell.angle_beta   90.00
_cell.angle_gamma   90.00
#
_symmetry.space_group_name_H-M   'P 1'
#
loop_
_entity.id
_entity.type
_entity.pdbx_description
1 polymer ?
#
loop_
_entity_poly.entity_id
_entity_poly.type
_entity_poly.pdbx_seq_one_letter_code
_entity_poly.pdbx_strand_id
1 'polypeptide(L)'
;MKKTVIYAAAFALAVGMGFSANGIAADKGPAELTLQATVDAAAKAKPATFNHAKHQEKLACGECHHSKDAAGKKVAYVDGQKIQKCESCHNKAAGMTNEKLATFKDAAHTNCKGCHAEKAPEVDAKKCNGCHK
;
A
#
# COMPACT_ATOMS: atom_id res chain seq x y z
N MET A 1 -36.79 41.31 38.00
CA MET A 1 -38.11 40.71 38.38
C MET A 1 -38.45 39.72 37.27
N LYS A 2 -38.13 38.44 37.47
CA LYS A 2 -39.02 37.37 37.97
C LYS A 2 -39.82 36.68 36.85
N LYS A 3 -39.37 35.43 36.55
CA LYS A 3 -40.15 34.20 36.29
C LYS A 3 -40.75 34.10 34.86
N THR A 4 -40.69 33.01 34.12
CA THR A 4 -40.85 31.56 34.41
C THR A 4 -40.26 30.77 33.20
N VAL A 5 -39.30 29.85 33.35
CA VAL A 5 -39.43 28.41 33.68
C VAL A 5 -40.46 27.63 32.82
N ILE A 6 -39.91 26.92 31.82
CA ILE A 6 -40.08 25.51 31.39
C ILE A 6 -41.50 24.95 31.24
N TYR A 7 -41.82 24.42 30.03
CA TYR A 7 -42.44 23.10 29.90
C TYR A 7 -41.82 22.31 28.75
N ALA A 8 -41.38 21.11 29.10
CA ALA A 8 -40.82 20.09 28.23
C ALA A 8 -41.93 19.42 27.41
N ALA A 9 -41.66 19.17 26.13
CA ALA A 9 -42.37 18.17 25.34
C ALA A 9 -41.32 17.25 24.73
N ALA A 10 -41.14 16.11 25.38
CA ALA A 10 -40.43 14.97 24.83
C ALA A 10 -41.18 14.47 23.60
N PHE A 11 -40.51 14.41 22.46
CA PHE A 11 -40.87 13.48 21.41
C PHE A 11 -39.60 12.78 20.95
N ALA A 12 -39.42 11.59 21.52
CA ALA A 12 -38.47 10.61 21.03
C ALA A 12 -38.88 10.24 19.60
N LEU A 13 -38.01 10.52 18.63
CA LEU A 13 -37.98 9.79 17.38
C LEU A 13 -36.56 9.28 17.18
N ALA A 14 -36.31 8.09 17.73
CA ALA A 14 -35.19 7.25 17.38
C ALA A 14 -35.33 6.85 15.90
N VAL A 15 -34.71 7.62 15.00
CA VAL A 15 -34.38 7.13 13.67
C VAL A 15 -32.96 6.59 13.76
N GLY A 16 -32.87 5.34 14.23
CA GLY A 16 -31.73 4.49 13.98
C GLY A 16 -31.65 4.22 12.49
N MET A 17 -31.06 5.13 11.72
CA MET A 17 -30.49 4.78 10.43
C MET A 17 -29.22 4.00 10.74
N GLY A 18 -29.40 2.67 10.78
CA GLY A 18 -28.30 1.73 10.74
C GLY A 18 -27.39 2.13 9.59
N PHE A 19 -26.20 2.63 9.94
CA PHE A 19 -25.10 2.70 9.00
C PHE A 19 -24.73 1.25 8.71
N SER A 20 -25.40 0.67 7.71
CA SER A 20 -24.97 -0.60 7.13
C SER A 20 -23.60 -0.31 6.52
N ALA A 21 -22.56 -0.53 7.32
CA ALA A 21 -21.21 -0.70 6.84
C ALA A 21 -21.19 -1.96 5.99
N ASN A 22 -21.74 -1.86 4.78
CA ASN A 22 -21.40 -2.75 3.69
C ASN A 22 -19.92 -2.48 3.43
N GLY A 23 -19.08 -3.21 4.16
CA GLY A 23 -17.65 -3.23 3.92
C GLY A 23 -17.49 -3.69 2.48
N ILE A 24 -17.19 -2.75 1.59
CA ILE A 24 -16.72 -3.08 0.27
C ILE A 24 -15.44 -3.87 0.52
N ALA A 25 -15.50 -5.18 0.30
CA ALA A 25 -14.34 -6.02 0.42
C ALA A 25 -13.26 -5.42 -0.48
N ALA A 26 -12.18 -4.93 0.13
CA ALA A 26 -11.08 -4.36 -0.62
C ALA A 26 -10.56 -5.43 -1.59
N ASP A 27 -10.53 -5.10 -2.89
CA ASP A 27 -9.97 -5.98 -3.92
C ASP A 27 -8.56 -6.41 -3.49
N LYS A 28 -8.41 -7.71 -3.24
CA LYS A 28 -7.16 -8.30 -2.79
C LYS A 28 -6.14 -8.43 -3.92
N GLY A 29 -6.54 -8.13 -5.15
CA GLY A 29 -5.71 -8.24 -6.33
C GLY A 29 -5.36 -9.70 -6.65
N PRO A 30 -4.50 -9.92 -7.66
CA PRO A 30 -4.07 -11.27 -8.03
C PRO A 30 -3.30 -11.95 -6.90
N ALA A 31 -3.51 -13.25 -6.73
CA ALA A 31 -2.81 -14.06 -5.73
C ALA A 31 -1.31 -14.18 -6.04
N GLU A 32 -0.97 -14.24 -7.33
CA GLU A 32 0.41 -14.28 -7.82
C GLU A 32 0.60 -13.24 -8.92
N LEU A 33 1.80 -12.67 -8.95
CA LEU A 33 2.17 -11.58 -9.83
C LEU A 33 3.59 -11.80 -10.37
N THR A 34 3.81 -11.37 -11.59
CA THR A 34 5.15 -11.19 -12.15
C THR A 34 5.49 -9.71 -12.13
N LEU A 35 6.54 -9.36 -11.38
CA LEU A 35 7.02 -8.01 -11.25
C LEU A 35 8.12 -7.76 -12.30
N GLN A 36 7.82 -6.88 -13.25
CA GLN A 36 8.75 -6.48 -14.30
C GLN A 36 8.63 -4.97 -14.55
N ALA A 37 9.77 -4.27 -14.52
CA ALA A 37 9.85 -2.86 -14.86
C ALA A 37 9.60 -2.64 -16.36
N THR A 38 8.82 -1.61 -16.69
CA THR A 38 8.58 -1.16 -18.07
C THR A 38 9.10 0.25 -18.32
N VAL A 39 9.16 1.14 -17.31
CA VAL A 39 9.60 2.53 -17.46
C VAL A 39 11.14 2.68 -17.37
N ASP A 40 11.76 1.98 -16.42
CA ASP A 40 13.22 1.92 -16.25
C ASP A 40 13.70 0.47 -16.32
N ALA A 41 13.38 -0.19 -17.43
CA ALA A 41 13.69 -1.60 -17.63
C ALA A 41 15.20 -1.86 -17.55
N ALA A 42 15.58 -2.83 -16.73
CA ALA A 42 16.97 -3.27 -16.64
C ALA A 42 17.32 -4.16 -17.83
N ALA A 43 18.46 -3.89 -18.48
CA ALA A 43 18.88 -4.53 -19.73
C ALA A 43 18.99 -6.07 -19.68
N LYS A 44 19.15 -6.66 -18.49
CA LYS A 44 19.33 -8.12 -18.29
C LYS A 44 18.40 -8.71 -17.23
N ALA A 45 17.37 -7.97 -16.80
CA ALA A 45 16.56 -8.42 -15.67
C ALA A 45 15.57 -9.51 -16.10
N LYS A 46 15.70 -10.69 -15.51
CA LYS A 46 14.61 -11.66 -15.43
C LYS A 46 13.47 -11.06 -14.58
N PRO A 47 12.20 -11.31 -14.91
CA PRO A 47 11.09 -10.89 -14.06
C PRO A 47 11.19 -11.52 -12.67
N ALA A 48 10.66 -10.83 -11.66
CA ALA A 48 10.56 -11.38 -10.31
C ALA A 48 9.19 -12.00 -10.08
N THR A 49 9.12 -13.21 -9.54
CA THR A 49 7.86 -13.81 -9.09
C THR A 49 7.49 -13.27 -7.72
N PHE A 50 6.21 -12.96 -7.53
CA PHE A 50 5.69 -12.42 -6.28
C PHE A 50 4.36 -13.08 -5.94
N ASN A 51 4.37 -13.90 -4.88
CA ASN A 51 3.14 -14.48 -4.34
C ASN A 51 2.51 -13.48 -3.37
N HIS A 52 1.59 -12.67 -3.88
CA HIS A 52 0.93 -11.60 -3.15
C HIS A 52 0.03 -12.15 -2.04
N ALA A 53 -0.68 -13.24 -2.29
CA ALA A 53 -1.55 -13.87 -1.30
C ALA A 53 -0.78 -14.28 -0.03
N LYS A 54 0.39 -14.90 -0.17
CA LYS A 54 1.26 -15.26 0.97
C LYS A 54 1.70 -14.06 1.81
N HIS A 55 1.87 -12.90 1.18
CA HIS A 55 2.20 -11.68 1.91
C HIS A 55 0.97 -11.12 2.63
N GLN A 56 -0.20 -11.16 2.01
CA GLN A 56 -1.46 -10.70 2.62
C GLN A 56 -1.91 -11.54 3.83
N GLU A 57 -1.49 -12.80 3.92
CA GLU A 57 -1.71 -13.64 5.11
C GLU A 57 -1.02 -13.08 6.37
N LYS A 58 0.04 -12.29 6.20
CA LYS A 58 0.90 -11.83 7.30
C LYS A 58 1.05 -10.31 7.40
N LEU A 59 0.77 -9.58 6.33
CA LEU A 59 1.06 -8.16 6.19
C LEU A 59 -0.19 -7.37 5.81
N ALA A 60 -0.30 -6.18 6.39
CA ALA A 60 -1.33 -5.21 5.99
C ALA A 60 -0.99 -4.57 4.64
N CYS A 61 -2.01 -4.05 3.94
CA CYS A 61 -1.83 -3.37 2.65
C CYS A 61 -0.78 -2.24 2.70
N GLY A 62 -0.77 -1.52 3.82
CA GLY A 62 0.13 -0.38 4.08
C GLY A 62 1.59 -0.73 4.35
N GLU A 63 1.92 -2.00 4.53
CA GLU A 63 3.33 -2.42 4.67
C GLU A 63 4.11 -2.18 3.36
N CYS A 64 3.42 -2.26 2.22
CA CYS A 64 4.01 -2.03 0.90
C CYS A 64 3.38 -0.83 0.19
N HIS A 65 2.04 -0.80 0.13
CA HIS A 65 1.34 0.26 -0.57
C HIS A 65 1.40 1.54 0.25
N HIS A 66 1.82 2.61 -0.39
CA HIS A 66 1.86 3.93 0.20
C HIS A 66 1.56 4.94 -0.90
N SER A 67 1.31 6.18 -0.51
CA SER A 67 1.10 7.27 -1.45
C SER A 67 2.20 8.31 -1.28
N LYS A 68 2.08 9.41 -2.02
CA LYS A 68 2.86 10.62 -1.81
C LYS A 68 1.94 11.83 -1.69
N ASP A 69 2.39 12.83 -0.95
CA ASP A 69 1.74 14.14 -0.94
C ASP A 69 2.14 14.98 -2.17
N ALA A 70 1.61 16.20 -2.25
CA ALA A 70 1.92 17.13 -3.34
C ALA A 70 3.40 17.54 -3.38
N ALA A 71 4.12 17.46 -2.26
CA ALA A 71 5.55 17.71 -2.18
C ALA A 71 6.40 16.47 -2.51
N GLY A 72 5.77 15.34 -2.83
CA GLY A 72 6.45 14.08 -3.17
C GLY A 72 6.91 13.26 -1.96
N LYS A 73 6.50 13.63 -0.74
CA LYS A 73 6.84 12.88 0.48
C LYS A 73 5.92 11.68 0.65
N LYS A 74 6.48 10.55 1.10
CA LYS A 74 5.71 9.34 1.42
C LYS A 74 4.60 9.62 2.43
N VAL A 75 3.40 9.16 2.11
CA VAL A 75 2.20 9.18 2.98
C VAL A 75 1.72 7.74 3.17
N ALA A 76 1.20 7.44 4.36
CA ALA A 76 0.67 6.11 4.67
C ALA A 76 -0.49 5.71 3.73
N TYR A 77 -0.67 4.40 3.57
CA TYR A 77 -1.84 3.83 2.93
C TYR A 77 -3.13 4.29 3.61
N VAL A 78 -4.17 4.53 2.81
CA VAL A 78 -5.54 4.72 3.29
C VAL A 78 -6.44 3.68 2.63
N ASP A 79 -7.39 3.13 3.39
CA ASP A 79 -8.33 2.15 2.88
C ASP A 79 -9.10 2.70 1.68
N GLY A 80 -9.21 1.88 0.63
CA GLY A 80 -9.86 2.27 -0.62
C GLY A 80 -9.01 3.16 -1.55
N GLN A 81 -7.75 3.50 -1.20
CA GLN A 81 -6.89 4.20 -2.14
C GLN A 81 -6.67 3.35 -3.40
N LYS A 82 -6.65 4.02 -4.55
CA LYS A 82 -6.30 3.37 -5.81
C LYS A 82 -4.85 2.90 -5.76
N ILE A 83 -4.65 1.59 -5.88
CA ILE A 83 -3.31 1.01 -6.00
C ILE A 83 -2.75 1.29 -7.39
N GLN A 84 -1.57 1.92 -7.44
CA GLN A 84 -0.83 2.14 -8.67
C GLN A 84 0.42 1.26 -8.72
N LYS A 85 0.95 1.04 -9.93
CA LYS A 85 2.25 0.41 -10.11
C LYS A 85 3.35 1.28 -9.47
N CYS A 86 4.31 0.66 -8.81
CA CYS A 86 5.42 1.36 -8.16
C CYS A 86 6.17 2.29 -9.13
N GLU A 87 6.37 1.83 -10.37
CA GLU A 87 7.05 2.58 -11.43
C GLU A 87 6.30 3.84 -11.91
N SER A 88 5.05 4.07 -11.49
CA SER A 88 4.37 5.34 -11.77
C SER A 88 5.02 6.52 -11.06
N CYS A 89 5.66 6.27 -9.91
CA CYS A 89 6.39 7.26 -9.13
C CYS A 89 7.88 6.92 -9.03
N HIS A 90 8.22 5.66 -8.80
CA HIS A 90 9.61 5.18 -8.73
C HIS A 90 10.19 5.00 -10.13
N ASN A 91 10.53 6.11 -10.77
CA ASN A 91 11.20 6.15 -12.06
C ASN A 91 12.14 7.36 -12.18
N LYS A 92 13.10 7.29 -13.11
CA LYS A 92 14.10 8.34 -13.29
C LYS A 92 13.49 9.69 -13.65
N ALA A 93 12.40 9.69 -14.43
CA ALA A 93 11.71 10.92 -14.84
C ALA A 93 11.05 11.66 -13.66
N ALA A 94 10.78 10.97 -12.55
CA ALA A 94 10.26 11.59 -11.33
C ALA A 94 11.31 12.41 -10.56
N GLY A 95 12.60 12.33 -10.91
CA GLY A 95 13.63 13.21 -10.35
C GLY A 95 13.86 13.05 -8.84
N MET A 96 13.63 11.87 -8.27
CA MET A 96 13.88 11.63 -6.85
C MET A 96 15.37 11.76 -6.52
N THR A 97 15.66 12.51 -5.45
CA THR A 97 17.04 12.72 -4.97
C THR A 97 17.63 11.49 -4.28
N ASN A 98 16.79 10.59 -3.76
CA ASN A 98 17.24 9.36 -3.14
C ASN A 98 17.38 8.25 -4.20
N GLU A 99 18.62 7.95 -4.59
CA GLU A 99 18.93 6.92 -5.59
C GLU A 99 18.39 5.53 -5.22
N LYS A 100 18.27 5.21 -3.92
CA LYS A 100 17.70 3.93 -3.47
C LYS A 100 16.20 3.78 -3.76
N LEU A 101 15.55 4.86 -4.16
CA LEU A 101 14.11 4.93 -4.46
C LEU A 101 13.85 5.47 -5.88
N ALA A 102 14.89 5.85 -6.62
CA ALA A 102 14.73 6.58 -7.87
C ALA A 102 14.16 5.72 -9.02
N THR A 103 14.19 4.40 -8.91
CA THR A 103 13.56 3.49 -9.87
C THR A 103 12.76 2.40 -9.17
N PHE A 104 11.85 1.75 -9.88
CA PHE A 104 11.13 0.59 -9.34
C PHE A 104 12.09 -0.50 -8.89
N LYS A 105 13.17 -0.73 -9.64
CA LYS A 105 14.23 -1.68 -9.27
C LYS A 105 14.83 -1.31 -7.90
N ASP A 106 15.18 -0.05 -7.70
CA ASP A 106 15.85 0.37 -6.46
C ASP A 106 14.88 0.36 -5.28
N ALA A 107 13.65 0.86 -5.47
CA ALA A 107 12.61 0.83 -4.46
C ALA A 107 12.23 -0.61 -4.05
N ALA A 108 12.09 -1.52 -5.02
CA ALA A 108 11.79 -2.93 -4.76
C ALA A 108 12.93 -3.62 -4.00
N HIS A 109 14.19 -3.39 -4.37
CA HIS A 109 15.31 -3.97 -3.61
C HIS A 109 15.40 -3.36 -2.21
N THR A 110 15.16 -2.06 -2.04
CA THR A 110 15.16 -1.44 -0.71
C THR A 110 14.06 -2.04 0.17
N ASN A 111 12.85 -2.19 -0.34
CA ASN A 111 11.70 -2.70 0.42
C ASN A 111 11.75 -4.22 0.61
N CYS A 112 11.77 -4.98 -0.49
CA CYS A 112 11.64 -6.43 -0.48
C CYS A 112 12.88 -7.10 0.10
N LYS A 113 14.07 -6.77 -0.42
CA LYS A 113 15.33 -7.38 0.06
C LYS A 113 15.62 -6.96 1.51
N GLY A 114 15.31 -5.71 1.87
CA GLY A 114 15.42 -5.21 3.24
C GLY A 114 14.55 -6.02 4.21
N CYS A 115 13.25 -6.11 3.92
CA CYS A 115 12.32 -6.87 4.74
C CYS A 115 12.71 -8.36 4.86
N HIS A 116 13.09 -9.01 3.75
CA HIS A 116 13.55 -10.40 3.79
C HIS A 116 14.89 -10.61 4.52
N ALA A 117 15.76 -9.60 4.56
CA ALA A 117 16.98 -9.67 5.34
C ALA A 117 16.71 -9.57 6.85
N GLU A 118 15.79 -8.71 7.25
CA GLU A 118 15.53 -8.36 8.65
C GLU A 118 14.47 -9.24 9.32
N LYS A 119 13.36 -9.50 8.62
CA LYS A 119 12.13 -10.06 9.19
C LYS A 119 11.79 -11.48 8.73
N ALA A 120 12.35 -11.92 7.61
CA ALA A 120 12.13 -13.27 7.08
C ALA A 120 13.44 -13.92 6.59
N PRO A 121 14.47 -14.01 7.45
CA PRO A 121 15.79 -14.45 7.04
C PRO A 121 15.87 -15.91 6.55
N GLU A 122 14.88 -16.72 6.89
CA GLU A 122 14.72 -18.11 6.45
C GLU A 122 14.24 -18.23 4.99
N VAL A 123 13.65 -17.17 4.44
CA VAL A 123 13.19 -17.14 3.05
C VAL A 123 14.38 -16.78 2.14
N ASP A 124 14.65 -17.61 1.14
CA ASP A 124 15.75 -17.38 0.17
C ASP A 124 15.47 -16.24 -0.83
N ALA A 125 14.71 -15.21 -0.44
CA ALA A 125 14.36 -14.05 -1.25
C ALA A 125 15.34 -12.87 -1.10
N LYS A 126 16.44 -13.07 -0.36
CA LYS A 126 17.53 -12.09 -0.22
C LYS A 126 18.52 -12.12 -1.40
N LYS A 127 18.56 -13.27 -2.10
CA LYS A 127 19.42 -13.52 -3.25
C LYS A 127 18.66 -13.20 -4.53
N CYS A 128 19.38 -12.81 -5.59
CA CYS A 128 18.78 -12.46 -6.87
C CYS A 128 17.85 -13.57 -7.40
N ASN A 129 18.34 -14.82 -7.41
CA ASN A 129 17.58 -15.97 -7.92
C ASN A 129 16.47 -16.44 -6.97
N GLY A 130 16.34 -15.82 -5.79
CA GLY A 130 15.23 -16.04 -4.87
C GLY A 130 13.92 -15.52 -5.41
N CYS A 131 13.98 -14.36 -6.08
CA CYS A 131 12.83 -13.70 -6.68
C CYS A 131 12.86 -13.76 -8.21
N HIS A 132 14.04 -13.63 -8.82
CA HIS A 132 14.21 -13.59 -10.27
C HIS A 132 14.39 -15.00 -10.85
N LYS A 133 13.46 -15.45 -11.70
CA LYS A 133 13.46 -16.79 -12.32
C LYS A 133 13.53 -16.72 -13.83
#